data_AF-A0AAE8U203-F1
#
_entry.id   AF-A0AAE8U203-F1
#
_cell.length_a   1.000
_cell.length_b   1.000
_cell.length_c   1.000
_cell.angle_alpha   90.00
_cell.angle_beta   90.00
_cell.angle_gamma   90.00
#
_symmetry.space_group_name_H-M   'P 1'
#
loop_
_entity.id
_entity.type
_entity.pdbx_description
1 polymer ?
#
loop_
_entity_poly.entity_id
_entity_poly.type
_entity_poly.pdbx_seq_one_letter_code
_entity_poly.pdbx_strand_id
1 'polypeptide(L)'
;MGLQLSRTETVIGLPAVTARDIIKIVGNAGDRFFLPDVERALEVKVCFKEEYGRKYPDHEAARLQAPALLSEMIQEGYVAEDGLHQSEQWGERMGYKLTNKGGDLARVKFVKRISQAQGLKLLNDFLDRVRQVNDPDSPYVFYVKNAWLYGSMLDADAADIGDVDLVVECLMKDKFQPGQRIEACEARAEAVGRNVSGVHALYFCCDEVKVFLKARKAHLSLDGFTVENIHEIKDGVLPLVVDGIVPKRIEKNDE
;
A
#
# COMPACT_ATOMS: atom_id res chain seq x y z
N MET A 1 -10.93 -9.90 -8.21
CA MET A 1 -11.42 -8.76 -9.04
C MET A 1 -11.63 -7.54 -8.15
N GLY A 2 -10.92 -6.43 -8.37
CA GLY A 2 -10.91 -5.27 -7.47
C GLY A 2 -12.22 -4.47 -7.43
N LEU A 3 -12.51 -3.84 -6.28
CA LEU A 3 -13.72 -3.04 -6.06
C LEU A 3 -13.81 -1.86 -7.06
N GLN A 4 -14.89 -1.80 -7.84
CA GLN A 4 -15.15 -0.69 -8.76
C GLN A 4 -16.00 0.35 -8.07
N LEU A 5 -15.39 1.48 -7.70
CA LEU A 5 -16.10 2.62 -7.12
C LEU A 5 -15.75 3.92 -7.84
N SER A 6 -16.74 4.79 -8.00
CA SER A 6 -16.56 6.17 -8.45
C SER A 6 -16.36 7.12 -7.25
N ARG A 7 -15.76 8.29 -7.50
CA ARG A 7 -15.52 9.29 -6.44
C ARG A 7 -16.81 9.91 -5.90
N THR A 8 -17.90 9.81 -6.65
CA THR A 8 -19.21 10.41 -6.33
C THR A 8 -20.12 9.44 -5.59
N GLU A 9 -19.75 8.19 -5.44
CA GLU A 9 -20.52 7.21 -4.68
C GLU A 9 -20.43 7.46 -3.18
N THR A 10 -21.45 6.97 -2.49
CA THR A 10 -21.51 6.92 -1.02
C THR A 10 -21.29 5.49 -0.58
N VAL A 11 -20.45 5.31 0.44
CA VAL A 11 -20.11 4.03 1.08
C VAL A 11 -20.12 4.29 2.59
N ILE A 12 -20.73 3.42 3.40
CA ILE A 12 -20.83 3.58 4.87
C ILE A 12 -21.29 4.99 5.26
N GLY A 13 -22.33 5.47 4.58
CA GLY A 13 -22.91 6.81 4.80
C GLY A 13 -22.03 8.00 4.41
N LEU A 14 -20.82 7.77 3.88
CA LEU A 14 -19.83 8.81 3.58
C LEU A 14 -19.42 8.82 2.10
N PRO A 15 -18.90 9.94 1.57
CA PRO A 15 -18.30 9.96 0.24
C PRO A 15 -17.21 8.88 0.12
N ALA A 16 -17.17 8.14 -0.99
CA ALA A 16 -16.35 6.94 -1.14
C ALA A 16 -14.85 7.16 -0.84
N VAL A 17 -14.33 8.34 -1.18
CA VAL A 17 -12.94 8.75 -0.88
C VAL A 17 -12.69 8.84 0.64
N THR A 18 -13.64 9.43 1.37
CA THR A 18 -13.60 9.58 2.83
C THR A 18 -13.78 8.22 3.52
N ALA A 19 -14.74 7.42 3.07
CA ALA A 19 -14.94 6.06 3.56
C ALA A 19 -13.68 5.20 3.41
N ARG A 20 -13.07 5.21 2.21
CA ARG A 20 -11.80 4.52 1.93
C ARG A 20 -10.67 4.99 2.83
N ASP A 21 -10.56 6.29 3.06
CA ASP A 21 -9.54 6.86 3.95
C ASP A 21 -9.72 6.43 5.41
N ILE A 22 -10.95 6.41 5.91
CA ILE A 22 -11.25 5.94 7.26
C ILE A 22 -10.91 4.46 7.40
N ILE A 23 -11.37 3.63 6.47
CA ILE A 23 -11.11 2.18 6.45
C ILE A 23 -9.60 1.91 6.40
N LYS A 24 -8.84 2.70 5.64
CA LYS A 24 -7.38 2.62 5.61
C LYS A 24 -6.73 2.99 6.94
N ILE A 25 -7.22 4.02 7.64
CA ILE A 25 -6.69 4.43 8.95
C ILE A 25 -6.92 3.32 9.97
N VAL A 26 -8.13 2.78 10.07
CA VAL A 26 -8.43 1.72 11.06
C VAL A 26 -7.72 0.42 10.72
N GLY A 27 -7.56 0.09 9.43
CA GLY A 27 -6.80 -1.08 8.98
C GLY A 27 -5.30 -0.99 9.26
N ASN A 28 -4.75 0.21 9.43
CA ASN A 28 -3.34 0.40 9.79
C ASN A 28 -3.06 0.19 11.29
N ALA A 29 -4.09 -0.03 12.13
CA ALA A 29 -3.91 -0.30 13.55
C ALA A 29 -3.36 -1.72 13.84
N GLY A 30 -3.23 -2.56 12.81
CA GLY A 30 -2.78 -3.95 12.87
C GLY A 30 -3.87 -4.91 12.40
N ASP A 31 -3.73 -6.19 12.75
CA ASP A 31 -4.70 -7.25 12.38
C ASP A 31 -6.09 -7.02 12.98
N ARG A 32 -6.19 -6.17 13.99
CA ARG A 32 -7.44 -5.77 14.64
C ARG A 32 -7.38 -4.31 15.09
N PHE A 33 -8.55 -3.72 15.26
CA PHE A 33 -8.75 -2.36 15.77
C PHE A 33 -9.94 -2.32 16.73
N PHE A 34 -10.10 -1.20 17.42
CA PHE A 34 -11.15 -0.98 18.41
C PHE A 34 -11.96 0.27 18.07
N LEU A 35 -13.10 0.48 18.75
CA LEU A 35 -13.93 1.66 18.55
C LEU A 35 -13.14 3.00 18.62
N PRO A 36 -12.19 3.21 19.55
CA PRO A 36 -11.36 4.43 19.57
C PRO A 36 -10.52 4.67 18.30
N ASP A 37 -10.22 3.63 17.51
CA ASP A 37 -9.52 3.79 16.23
C ASP A 37 -10.46 4.37 15.17
N VAL A 38 -11.76 4.04 15.23
CA VAL A 38 -12.81 4.67 14.40
C VAL A 38 -12.99 6.13 14.80
N GLU A 39 -13.00 6.43 16.10
CA GLU A 39 -13.04 7.80 16.62
C GLU A 39 -11.86 8.63 16.07
N ARG A 40 -10.64 8.10 16.18
CA ARG A 40 -9.43 8.74 15.63
C ARG A 40 -9.51 8.93 14.12
N ALA A 41 -10.04 7.96 13.39
CA ALA A 41 -10.20 8.09 11.94
C ALA A 41 -11.19 9.22 11.58
N LEU A 42 -12.29 9.34 12.34
CA LEU A 42 -13.25 10.44 12.20
C LEU A 42 -12.62 11.80 12.52
N GLU A 43 -11.85 11.93 13.60
CA GLU A 43 -11.12 13.16 13.95
C GLU A 43 -10.22 13.67 12.81
N VAL A 44 -9.60 12.74 12.07
CA VAL A 44 -8.70 13.08 10.97
C VAL A 44 -9.46 13.44 9.69
N LYS A 45 -10.63 12.83 9.45
CA LYS A 45 -11.28 12.84 8.13
C LYS A 45 -12.61 13.58 8.06
N VAL A 46 -13.33 13.72 9.16
CA VAL A 46 -14.70 14.22 9.18
C VAL A 46 -14.92 15.22 10.31
N CYS A 47 -14.58 14.84 11.54
CA CYS A 47 -14.85 15.58 12.76
C CYS A 47 -13.66 16.47 13.13
N PHE A 48 -13.48 17.56 12.39
CA PHE A 48 -12.47 18.58 12.70
C PHE A 48 -13.00 20.00 12.45
N LYS A 49 -12.42 20.96 13.16
CA LYS A 49 -12.63 22.39 12.99
C LYS A 49 -11.42 23.00 12.31
N GLU A 50 -11.65 23.96 11.42
CA GLU A 50 -10.57 24.75 10.82
C GLU A 50 -10.50 26.11 11.49
N GLU A 51 -9.39 26.35 12.19
CA GLU A 51 -9.11 27.62 12.86
C GLU A 51 -7.70 28.07 12.50
N TYR A 52 -7.53 29.34 12.11
CA TYR A 52 -6.22 29.91 11.74
C TYR A 52 -5.45 29.10 10.67
N GLY A 53 -6.16 28.46 9.73
CA GLY A 53 -5.57 27.61 8.70
C GLY A 53 -5.03 26.27 9.22
N ARG A 54 -5.38 25.88 10.45
CA ARG A 54 -5.03 24.59 11.07
C ARG A 54 -6.29 23.77 11.35
N LYS A 55 -6.16 22.46 11.25
CA LYS A 55 -7.20 21.51 11.61
C LYS A 55 -7.07 21.11 13.07
N TYR A 56 -8.17 21.22 13.81
CA TYR A 56 -8.29 20.81 15.20
C TYR A 56 -9.34 19.70 15.30
N PRO A 57 -9.00 18.53 15.87
CA PRO A 57 -9.97 17.46 16.08
C PRO A 57 -11.18 17.91 16.90
N ASP A 58 -12.38 17.51 16.47
CA ASP A 58 -13.59 17.57 17.27
C ASP A 58 -13.84 16.20 17.91
N HIS A 59 -13.19 15.98 19.06
CA HIS A 59 -13.24 14.73 19.80
C HIS A 59 -14.66 14.33 20.21
N GLU A 60 -15.50 15.30 20.57
CA GLU A 60 -16.86 15.02 20.99
C GLU A 60 -17.72 14.55 19.81
N ALA A 61 -17.64 15.25 18.68
CA ALA A 61 -18.34 14.84 17.46
C ALA A 61 -17.89 13.46 16.97
N ALA A 62 -16.58 13.16 17.02
CA ALA A 62 -16.03 11.85 16.65
C ALA A 62 -16.57 10.73 17.55
N ARG A 63 -16.53 10.92 18.88
CA ARG A 63 -17.03 9.94 19.86
C ARG A 63 -18.51 9.65 19.70
N LEU A 64 -19.32 10.66 19.36
CA LEU A 64 -20.75 10.49 19.12
C LEU A 64 -21.08 9.75 17.83
N GLN A 65 -20.28 9.93 16.76
CA GLN A 65 -20.54 9.34 15.45
C GLN A 65 -19.92 7.96 15.26
N ALA A 66 -18.81 7.65 15.94
CA ALA A 66 -18.06 6.41 15.72
C ALA A 66 -18.90 5.12 15.87
N PRO A 67 -19.80 4.96 16.87
CA PRO A 67 -20.59 3.74 17.00
C PRO A 67 -21.54 3.50 15.81
N ALA A 68 -22.17 4.57 15.31
CA ALA A 68 -23.08 4.47 14.16
C ALA A 68 -22.31 4.11 12.89
N LEU A 69 -21.17 4.77 12.64
CA LEU A 69 -20.32 4.47 11.50
C LEU A 69 -19.78 3.03 11.54
N LEU A 70 -19.34 2.55 12.72
CA LEU A 70 -18.87 1.18 12.88
C LEU A 70 -19.99 0.16 12.60
N SER A 71 -21.21 0.45 13.06
CA SER A 71 -22.39 -0.38 12.76
C SER A 71 -22.63 -0.47 11.26
N GLU A 72 -22.56 0.65 10.53
CA GLU A 72 -22.68 0.68 9.06
C GLU A 72 -21.55 -0.10 8.38
N MET A 73 -20.29 0.05 8.84
CA MET A 73 -19.16 -0.71 8.31
C MET A 73 -19.35 -2.23 8.44
N ILE A 74 -19.94 -2.69 9.56
CA ILE A 74 -20.25 -4.10 9.81
C ILE A 74 -21.42 -4.53 8.93
N GLN A 75 -22.51 -3.75 8.88
CA GLN A 75 -23.70 -4.04 8.11
C GLN A 75 -23.42 -4.13 6.60
N GLU A 76 -22.59 -3.23 6.08
CA GLU A 76 -22.16 -3.26 4.67
C GLU A 76 -21.04 -4.28 4.41
N GLY A 77 -20.54 -4.96 5.45
CA GLY A 77 -19.60 -6.07 5.36
C GLY A 77 -18.15 -5.66 5.09
N TYR A 78 -17.76 -4.42 5.37
CA TYR A 78 -16.36 -3.97 5.29
C TYR A 78 -15.55 -4.35 6.55
N VAL A 79 -16.23 -4.52 7.67
CA VAL A 79 -15.65 -4.86 8.98
C VAL A 79 -16.38 -6.08 9.56
N ALA A 80 -15.67 -6.89 10.32
CA ALA A 80 -16.24 -7.98 11.11
C ALA A 80 -15.79 -7.88 12.57
N GLU A 81 -16.63 -8.36 13.49
CA GLU A 81 -16.26 -8.55 14.89
C GLU A 81 -15.17 -9.64 15.01
N ASP A 82 -14.18 -9.39 15.87
CA ASP A 82 -13.04 -10.27 16.15
C ASP A 82 -13.03 -10.77 17.61
N GLY A 83 -14.15 -10.57 18.33
CA GLY A 83 -14.36 -11.04 19.70
C GLY A 83 -13.94 -10.06 20.80
N LEU A 84 -14.21 -10.41 22.06
CA LEU A 84 -13.80 -9.61 23.23
C LEU A 84 -12.32 -9.85 23.54
N HIS A 85 -11.59 -8.76 23.76
CA HIS A 85 -10.18 -8.76 24.10
C HIS A 85 -9.99 -8.09 25.46
N GLN A 86 -9.24 -8.76 26.34
CA GLN A 86 -8.90 -8.24 27.65
C GLN A 86 -7.49 -7.64 27.62
N SER A 87 -7.37 -6.42 28.14
CA SER A 87 -6.08 -5.75 28.31
C SER A 87 -5.97 -5.19 29.72
N GLU A 88 -4.79 -5.33 30.34
CA GLU A 88 -4.52 -4.77 31.67
C GLU A 88 -4.65 -3.24 31.70
N GLN A 89 -4.23 -2.58 30.61
CA GLN A 89 -4.23 -1.13 30.50
C GLN A 89 -5.61 -0.54 30.18
N TRP A 90 -6.45 -1.28 29.46
CA TRP A 90 -7.61 -0.74 28.76
C TRP A 90 -8.93 -1.47 29.04
N GLY A 91 -8.89 -2.54 29.82
CA GLY A 91 -10.04 -3.36 30.17
C GLY A 91 -10.48 -4.30 29.05
N GLU A 92 -11.70 -4.82 29.18
CA GLU A 92 -12.34 -5.65 28.16
C GLU A 92 -12.95 -4.77 27.05
N ARG A 93 -12.66 -5.10 25.79
CA ARG A 93 -13.16 -4.37 24.61
C ARG A 93 -13.46 -5.32 23.45
N MET A 94 -14.51 -5.04 22.69
CA MET A 94 -14.76 -5.72 21.41
C MET A 94 -13.71 -5.29 20.39
N GLY A 95 -13.00 -6.26 19.83
CA GLY A 95 -12.08 -6.08 18.72
C GLY A 95 -12.80 -6.26 17.39
N TYR A 96 -12.30 -5.59 16.36
CA TYR A 96 -12.82 -5.62 15.00
C TYR A 96 -11.68 -5.81 14.01
N LYS A 97 -11.98 -6.36 12.84
CA LYS A 97 -11.00 -6.50 11.75
C LYS A 97 -11.62 -6.17 10.40
N LEU A 98 -10.78 -5.77 9.45
CA LEU A 98 -11.23 -5.58 8.08
C LEU A 98 -11.60 -6.93 7.47
N THR A 99 -12.73 -6.96 6.76
CA THR A 99 -13.01 -8.05 5.84
C THR A 99 -12.17 -7.87 4.57
N ASN A 100 -12.22 -8.87 3.68
CA ASN A 100 -11.63 -8.73 2.35
C ASN A 100 -12.19 -7.53 1.58
N LYS A 101 -13.50 -7.30 1.69
CA LYS A 101 -14.17 -6.15 1.10
C LYS A 101 -13.65 -4.82 1.68
N GLY A 102 -13.41 -4.80 3.00
CA GLY A 102 -12.74 -3.68 3.69
C GLY A 102 -11.34 -3.41 3.17
N GLY A 103 -10.51 -4.46 3.06
CA GLY A 103 -9.16 -4.35 2.51
C GLY A 103 -9.15 -3.86 1.06
N ASP A 104 -10.08 -4.36 0.22
CA ASP A 104 -10.22 -3.91 -1.16
C ASP A 104 -10.59 -2.44 -1.22
N LEU A 105 -11.56 -1.99 -0.41
CA LEU A 105 -11.92 -0.59 -0.31
C LEU A 105 -10.70 0.26 0.09
N ALA A 106 -9.94 -0.13 1.12
CA ALA A 106 -8.75 0.59 1.59
C ALA A 106 -7.71 0.84 0.49
N ARG A 107 -7.61 -0.09 -0.47
CA ARG A 107 -6.67 -0.05 -1.59
C ARG A 107 -7.17 0.76 -2.80
N VAL A 108 -8.45 1.13 -2.86
CA VAL A 108 -9.00 1.88 -3.99
C VAL A 108 -8.32 3.25 -4.14
N LYS A 109 -7.73 3.49 -5.32
CA LYS A 109 -7.03 4.74 -5.65
C LYS A 109 -7.90 5.84 -6.25
N PHE A 110 -9.09 5.50 -6.75
CA PHE A 110 -9.98 6.42 -7.49
C PHE A 110 -9.26 7.16 -8.65
N VAL A 111 -8.34 6.46 -9.30
CA VAL A 111 -7.70 6.90 -10.55
C VAL A 111 -8.51 6.38 -11.73
N LYS A 112 -8.48 7.11 -12.85
CA LYS A 112 -9.18 6.70 -14.06
C LYS A 112 -8.62 5.36 -14.55
N ARG A 113 -9.47 4.40 -14.86
CA ARG A 113 -9.03 3.12 -15.44
C ARG A 113 -8.28 3.36 -16.75
N ILE A 114 -7.29 2.50 -17.01
CA ILE A 114 -6.43 2.56 -18.20
C ILE A 114 -6.61 1.30 -19.03
N SER A 115 -6.29 1.37 -20.31
CA SER A 115 -6.35 0.16 -21.15
C SER A 115 -5.28 -0.85 -20.74
N GLN A 116 -5.52 -2.12 -21.05
CA GLN A 116 -4.52 -3.20 -20.88
C GLN A 116 -3.18 -2.84 -21.53
N ALA A 117 -3.20 -2.25 -22.72
CA ALA A 117 -1.98 -1.83 -23.42
C ALA A 117 -1.20 -0.75 -22.65
N GLN A 118 -1.90 0.21 -22.02
CA GLN A 118 -1.25 1.20 -21.16
C GLN A 118 -0.68 0.56 -19.89
N GLY A 119 -1.38 -0.41 -19.30
CA GLY A 119 -0.88 -1.22 -18.18
C GLY A 119 0.39 -1.97 -18.52
N LEU A 120 0.37 -2.70 -19.63
CA LEU A 120 1.53 -3.46 -20.12
C LEU A 120 2.74 -2.56 -20.39
N LYS A 121 2.51 -1.37 -20.95
CA LYS A 121 3.58 -0.37 -21.11
C LYS A 121 4.18 0.05 -19.76
N LEU A 122 3.34 0.36 -18.76
CA LEU A 122 3.80 0.72 -17.42
C LEU A 122 4.59 -0.41 -16.75
N LEU A 123 4.16 -1.66 -16.96
CA LEU A 123 4.83 -2.84 -16.44
C LEU A 123 6.20 -3.04 -17.08
N ASN A 124 6.30 -2.93 -18.41
CA ASN A 124 7.58 -2.98 -19.11
C ASN A 124 8.52 -1.84 -18.69
N ASP A 125 8.00 -0.62 -18.56
CA ASP A 125 8.79 0.52 -18.06
C ASP A 125 9.28 0.25 -16.62
N PHE A 126 8.48 -0.41 -15.78
CA PHE A 126 8.90 -0.86 -14.44
C PHE A 126 10.03 -1.88 -14.53
N LEU A 127 9.92 -2.92 -15.36
CA LEU A 127 10.97 -3.91 -15.55
C LEU A 127 12.27 -3.29 -16.09
N ASP A 128 12.17 -2.30 -16.99
CA ASP A 128 13.32 -1.54 -17.48
C ASP A 128 14.05 -0.81 -16.33
N ARG A 129 13.31 -0.27 -15.35
CA ARG A 129 13.90 0.31 -14.13
C ARG A 129 14.47 -0.74 -13.18
N VAL A 130 13.85 -1.92 -13.07
CA VAL A 130 14.42 -3.02 -12.30
C VAL A 130 15.78 -3.41 -12.86
N ARG A 131 15.94 -3.52 -14.19
CA ARG A 131 17.24 -3.80 -14.81
C ARG A 131 18.27 -2.72 -14.47
N GLN A 132 17.88 -1.44 -14.47
CA GLN A 132 18.77 -0.35 -14.06
C GLN A 132 19.20 -0.46 -12.59
N VAL A 133 18.29 -0.82 -11.69
CA VAL A 133 18.64 -1.01 -10.26
C VAL A 133 19.58 -2.20 -10.08
N ASN A 134 19.26 -3.32 -10.73
CA ASN A 134 20.00 -4.59 -10.61
C ASN A 134 21.34 -4.59 -11.34
N ASP A 135 21.59 -3.59 -12.20
CA ASP A 135 22.87 -3.45 -12.89
C ASP A 135 24.04 -3.42 -11.87
N PRO A 136 25.14 -4.17 -12.13
CA PRO A 136 26.31 -4.20 -11.24
C PRO A 136 26.91 -2.81 -10.96
N ASP A 137 26.88 -1.94 -11.96
CA ASP A 137 27.43 -0.58 -11.93
C ASP A 137 26.42 0.45 -11.42
N SER A 138 25.19 0.02 -11.11
CA SER A 138 24.18 0.93 -10.58
C SER A 138 24.57 1.45 -9.19
N PRO A 139 24.26 2.74 -8.91
CA PRO A 139 24.64 3.39 -7.66
C PRO A 139 23.76 2.97 -6.47
N TYR A 140 22.73 2.16 -6.71
CA TYR A 140 21.84 1.67 -5.65
C TYR A 140 22.55 0.60 -4.81
N VAL A 141 22.42 0.74 -3.49
CA VAL A 141 22.96 -0.22 -2.50
C VAL A 141 22.14 -1.51 -2.48
N PHE A 142 20.84 -1.39 -2.77
CA PHE A 142 19.91 -2.51 -2.85
C PHE A 142 19.66 -2.90 -4.31
N TYR A 143 19.27 -4.15 -4.52
CA TYR A 143 18.75 -4.67 -5.78
C TYR A 143 17.36 -5.27 -5.55
N VAL A 144 16.59 -5.38 -6.63
CA VAL A 144 15.32 -6.09 -6.63
C VAL A 144 15.61 -7.58 -6.79
N LYS A 145 15.36 -8.35 -5.74
CA LYS A 145 15.50 -9.79 -5.79
C LYS A 145 14.28 -10.42 -6.44
N ASN A 146 13.09 -10.07 -5.97
CA ASN A 146 11.85 -10.63 -6.49
C ASN A 146 10.82 -9.54 -6.72
N ALA A 147 9.97 -9.75 -7.73
CA ALA A 147 8.81 -8.91 -7.98
C ALA A 147 7.66 -9.77 -8.50
N TRP A 148 6.46 -9.53 -7.99
CA TRP A 148 5.25 -10.25 -8.35
C TRP A 148 4.15 -9.29 -8.78
N LEU A 149 3.49 -9.60 -9.88
CA LEU A 149 2.28 -8.91 -10.32
C LEU A 149 1.06 -9.55 -9.69
N TYR A 150 0.10 -8.72 -9.28
CA TYR A 150 -1.21 -9.17 -8.84
C TYR A 150 -2.31 -8.21 -9.30
N GLY A 151 -3.55 -8.48 -8.89
CA GLY A 151 -4.67 -7.59 -9.10
C GLY A 151 -5.17 -7.56 -10.54
N SER A 152 -5.69 -6.41 -10.98
CA SER A 152 -6.52 -6.34 -12.20
C SER A 152 -5.80 -6.66 -13.51
N MET A 153 -4.46 -6.63 -13.54
CA MET A 153 -3.69 -7.04 -14.73
C MET A 153 -3.58 -8.54 -14.92
N LEU A 154 -3.91 -9.37 -13.92
CA LEU A 154 -3.92 -10.83 -14.09
C LEU A 154 -5.11 -11.31 -14.94
N ASP A 155 -6.14 -10.48 -15.08
CA ASP A 155 -7.30 -10.77 -15.91
C ASP A 155 -7.00 -10.38 -17.38
N ALA A 156 -6.75 -11.39 -18.21
CA ALA A 156 -6.45 -11.21 -19.64
C ALA A 156 -7.65 -10.69 -20.45
N ASP A 157 -8.87 -10.95 -19.98
CA ASP A 157 -10.12 -10.61 -20.66
C ASP A 157 -10.64 -9.20 -20.27
N ALA A 158 -10.06 -8.59 -19.23
CA ALA A 158 -10.47 -7.27 -18.79
C ALA A 158 -10.16 -6.20 -19.84
N ALA A 159 -11.20 -5.49 -20.31
CA ALA A 159 -11.07 -4.42 -21.30
C ALA A 159 -10.21 -3.23 -20.80
N ASP A 160 -10.24 -2.98 -19.49
CA ASP A 160 -9.46 -1.97 -18.81
C ASP A 160 -9.00 -2.48 -17.42
N ILE A 161 -8.01 -1.79 -16.84
CA ILE A 161 -7.45 -2.11 -15.53
C ILE A 161 -7.47 -0.86 -14.65
N GLY A 162 -7.45 -1.05 -13.33
CA GLY A 162 -7.32 0.08 -12.39
C GLY A 162 -5.90 0.65 -12.42
N ASP A 163 -4.94 -0.25 -12.22
CA ASP A 163 -3.52 0.01 -12.10
C ASP A 163 -2.71 -1.29 -12.17
N VAL A 164 -1.38 -1.13 -12.19
CA VAL A 164 -0.39 -2.21 -12.14
C VAL A 164 0.00 -2.42 -10.69
N ASP A 165 -0.47 -3.50 -10.08
CA ASP A 165 -0.22 -3.83 -8.69
C ASP A 165 0.96 -4.81 -8.54
N LEU A 166 1.98 -4.40 -7.77
CA LEU A 166 3.22 -5.16 -7.63
C LEU A 166 3.60 -5.32 -6.16
N VAL A 167 4.11 -6.50 -5.82
CA VAL A 167 4.90 -6.75 -4.59
C VAL A 167 6.36 -6.77 -4.99
N VAL A 168 7.23 -6.08 -4.25
CA VAL A 168 8.66 -5.98 -4.57
C VAL A 168 9.50 -6.30 -3.34
N GLU A 169 10.38 -7.28 -3.48
CA GLU A 169 11.41 -7.62 -2.50
C GLU A 169 12.74 -7.00 -2.91
N CYS A 170 13.27 -6.13 -2.06
CA CYS A 170 14.59 -5.54 -2.23
C CYS A 170 15.56 -6.12 -1.20
N LEU A 171 16.72 -6.60 -1.64
CA LEU A 171 17.81 -7.00 -0.75
C LEU A 171 19.05 -6.14 -1.01
N MET A 172 19.95 -6.10 -0.04
CA MET A 172 21.23 -5.45 -0.22
C MET A 172 22.10 -6.24 -1.20
N LYS A 173 22.86 -5.55 -2.07
CA LYS A 173 23.79 -6.21 -3.00
C LYS A 173 24.92 -6.92 -2.24
N ASP A 174 25.31 -8.10 -2.70
CA ASP A 174 26.29 -8.97 -2.02
C ASP A 174 27.69 -8.36 -1.86
N LYS A 175 28.02 -7.32 -2.64
CA LYS A 175 29.29 -6.58 -2.51
C LYS A 175 29.46 -5.88 -1.16
N PHE A 176 28.39 -5.71 -0.38
CA PHE A 176 28.43 -5.06 0.93
C PHE A 176 28.34 -6.09 2.06
N GLN A 177 29.41 -6.21 2.85
CA GLN A 177 29.44 -7.11 4.01
C GLN A 177 28.48 -6.63 5.11
N PRO A 178 27.99 -7.51 6.02
CA PRO A 178 27.09 -7.13 7.11
C PRO A 178 27.53 -5.92 7.95
N GLY A 179 28.83 -5.76 8.20
CA GLY A 179 29.38 -4.62 8.94
C GLY A 179 29.42 -3.30 8.17
N GLN A 180 29.28 -3.34 6.83
CA GLN A 180 29.43 -2.18 5.94
C GLN A 180 28.09 -1.64 5.44
N ARG A 181 26.98 -2.30 5.81
CA ARG A 181 25.65 -2.03 5.26
C ARG A 181 25.14 -0.62 5.56
N ILE A 182 25.34 -0.18 6.81
CA ILE A 182 24.94 1.16 7.26
C ILE A 182 25.81 2.21 6.57
N GLU A 183 27.14 2.06 6.62
CA GLU A 183 28.09 3.00 6.02
C GLU A 183 27.85 3.19 4.52
N ALA A 184 27.60 2.10 3.78
CA ALA A 184 27.27 2.17 2.35
C ALA A 184 26.00 2.98 2.09
N CYS A 185 25.00 2.85 2.97
CA CYS A 185 23.75 3.58 2.86
C CYS A 185 23.84 5.04 3.28
N GLU A 186 24.64 5.35 4.30
CA GLU A 186 24.95 6.72 4.69
C GLU A 186 25.70 7.44 3.56
N ALA A 187 26.70 6.79 2.96
CA ALA A 187 27.42 7.32 1.81
C ALA A 187 26.48 7.55 0.60
N ARG A 188 25.54 6.63 0.35
CA ARG A 188 24.52 6.81 -0.70
C ARG A 188 23.62 8.00 -0.41
N ALA A 189 23.14 8.13 0.83
CA ALA A 189 22.30 9.24 1.25
C ALA A 189 23.02 10.59 1.08
N GLU A 190 24.26 10.68 1.54
CA GLU A 190 25.09 11.88 1.40
C GLU A 190 25.28 12.25 -0.08
N ALA A 191 25.60 11.26 -0.94
CA ALA A 191 25.78 11.46 -2.37
C ALA A 191 24.54 12.02 -3.09
N VAL A 192 23.34 11.82 -2.52
CA VAL A 192 22.07 12.39 -3.04
C VAL A 192 21.53 13.54 -2.19
N GLY A 193 22.37 14.12 -1.31
CA GLY A 193 22.06 15.31 -0.53
C GLY A 193 21.09 15.06 0.64
N ARG A 194 21.07 13.83 1.18
CA ARG A 194 20.25 13.45 2.33
C ARG A 194 21.14 13.25 3.55
N ASN A 195 20.66 13.75 4.69
CA ASN A 195 21.30 13.53 5.99
C ASN A 195 20.45 12.51 6.77
N VAL A 196 20.85 11.24 6.69
CA VAL A 196 20.27 10.13 7.44
C VAL A 196 21.41 9.26 7.97
N SER A 197 21.24 8.69 9.16
CA SER A 197 22.29 7.91 9.82
C SER A 197 21.75 6.69 10.55
N GLY A 198 22.64 5.74 10.83
CA GLY A 198 22.36 4.50 11.52
C GLY A 198 21.33 3.65 10.77
N VAL A 199 20.40 3.06 11.51
CA VAL A 199 19.36 2.17 10.95
C VAL A 199 18.45 2.93 9.96
N HIS A 200 18.26 4.24 10.12
CA HIS A 200 17.46 5.03 9.17
C HIS A 200 18.09 5.08 7.77
N ALA A 201 19.40 4.97 7.65
CA ALA A 201 20.07 4.90 6.35
C ALA A 201 19.68 3.60 5.59
N LEU A 202 19.48 2.49 6.29
CA LEU A 202 19.04 1.23 5.68
C LEU A 202 17.61 1.35 5.11
N TYR A 203 16.69 1.94 5.87
CA TYR A 203 15.33 2.21 5.40
C TYR A 203 15.35 3.16 4.19
N PHE A 204 16.14 4.23 4.27
CA PHE A 204 16.31 5.17 3.16
C PHE A 204 16.74 4.48 1.87
N CYS A 205 17.77 3.64 1.89
CA CYS A 205 18.25 2.94 0.69
C CYS A 205 17.20 2.01 0.07
N CYS A 206 16.45 1.28 0.90
CA CYS A 206 15.37 0.41 0.43
C CYS A 206 14.24 1.24 -0.19
N ASP A 207 13.84 2.32 0.48
CA ASP A 207 12.80 3.24 0.00
C ASP A 207 13.22 3.98 -1.27
N GLU A 208 14.51 4.32 -1.40
CA GLU A 208 15.05 4.97 -2.59
C GLU A 208 14.80 4.13 -3.85
N VAL A 209 15.07 2.82 -3.76
CA VAL A 209 14.76 1.87 -4.85
C VAL A 209 13.27 1.86 -5.14
N LYS A 210 12.40 1.72 -4.12
CA LYS A 210 10.94 1.70 -4.32
C LYS A 210 10.42 2.99 -4.96
N VAL A 211 10.92 4.16 -4.53
CA VAL A 211 10.56 5.46 -5.11
C VAL A 211 10.99 5.55 -6.57
N PHE A 212 12.20 5.10 -6.90
CA PHE A 212 12.69 5.06 -8.29
C PHE A 212 11.83 4.13 -9.16
N LEU A 213 11.57 2.91 -8.69
CA LEU A 213 10.73 1.94 -9.39
C LEU A 213 9.30 2.46 -9.63
N LYS A 214 8.71 3.14 -8.64
CA LYS A 214 7.37 3.74 -8.73
C LYS A 214 7.31 4.89 -9.73
N ALA A 215 8.43 5.61 -9.94
CA ALA A 215 8.56 6.72 -10.88
C ALA A 215 7.42 7.75 -10.83
N ARG A 216 6.82 7.95 -9.63
CA ARG A 216 5.63 8.78 -9.39
C ARG A 216 4.44 8.47 -10.33
N LYS A 217 4.34 7.25 -10.84
CA LYS A 217 3.23 6.83 -11.70
C LYS A 217 2.02 6.47 -10.82
N ALA A 218 0.92 7.18 -11.00
CA ALA A 218 -0.30 6.97 -10.22
C ALA A 218 -0.89 5.55 -10.42
N HIS A 219 -0.77 5.01 -11.64
CA HIS A 219 -1.22 3.67 -12.03
C HIS A 219 -0.19 2.56 -11.74
N LEU A 220 0.80 2.81 -10.89
CA LEU A 220 1.77 1.80 -10.45
C LEU A 220 1.71 1.72 -8.91
N SER A 221 1.41 0.55 -8.39
CA SER A 221 1.24 0.28 -6.95
C SER A 221 2.36 -0.60 -6.44
N LEU A 222 3.06 -0.14 -5.40
CA LEU A 222 4.06 -0.93 -4.68
C LEU A 222 3.72 -1.08 -3.18
N ASP A 223 2.58 -0.53 -2.74
CA ASP A 223 2.27 -0.32 -1.32
C ASP A 223 1.05 -1.15 -0.85
N GLY A 224 0.58 -2.10 -1.68
CA GLY A 224 -0.64 -2.85 -1.39
C GLY A 224 -0.42 -4.08 -0.50
N PHE A 225 0.58 -4.90 -0.83
CA PHE A 225 0.99 -6.08 -0.08
C PHE A 225 2.51 -6.09 0.10
N THR A 226 2.98 -6.68 1.20
CA THR A 226 4.39 -6.97 1.44
C THR A 226 4.71 -8.41 1.05
N VAL A 227 6.00 -8.77 1.10
CA VAL A 227 6.46 -10.14 0.80
C VAL A 227 5.89 -11.14 1.81
N GLU A 228 5.80 -10.73 3.08
CA GLU A 228 5.27 -11.55 4.18
C GLU A 228 3.80 -11.91 3.95
N ASN A 229 3.02 -11.00 3.36
CA ASN A 229 1.58 -11.13 3.18
C ASN A 229 1.18 -11.53 1.75
N ILE A 230 2.14 -11.95 0.90
CA ILE A 230 1.85 -12.33 -0.49
C ILE A 230 0.86 -13.51 -0.59
N HIS A 231 0.85 -14.37 0.44
CA HIS A 231 -0.04 -15.53 0.54
C HIS A 231 -1.52 -15.15 0.78
N GLU A 232 -1.80 -13.90 1.13
CA GLU A 232 -3.15 -13.38 1.33
C GLU A 232 -3.81 -12.93 0.01
N ILE A 233 -3.05 -12.87 -1.08
CA ILE A 233 -3.52 -12.43 -2.40
C ILE A 233 -4.36 -13.54 -3.06
N LYS A 234 -5.69 -13.35 -3.05
CA LYS A 234 -6.66 -14.36 -3.46
C LYS A 234 -6.64 -14.73 -4.94
N ASP A 235 -6.45 -13.74 -5.80
CA ASP A 235 -6.45 -13.94 -7.26
C ASP A 235 -5.11 -14.52 -7.76
N GLY A 236 -4.22 -14.87 -6.84
CA GLY A 236 -2.89 -15.36 -7.12
C GLY A 236 -1.90 -14.25 -7.46
N VAL A 237 -0.69 -14.67 -7.80
CA VAL A 237 0.41 -13.78 -8.18
C VAL A 237 1.12 -14.35 -9.40
N LEU A 238 1.61 -13.47 -10.27
CA LEU A 238 2.49 -13.81 -11.37
C LEU A 238 3.92 -13.36 -11.00
N PRO A 239 4.87 -14.29 -10.78
CA PRO A 239 6.27 -13.94 -10.61
C PRO A 239 6.80 -13.27 -11.87
N LEU A 240 7.32 -12.06 -11.72
CA LEU A 240 7.95 -11.30 -12.81
C LEU A 240 9.46 -11.31 -12.71
N VAL A 241 10.01 -11.09 -11.53
CA VAL A 241 11.45 -11.13 -11.27
C VAL A 241 11.69 -12.22 -10.25
N VAL A 242 12.63 -13.12 -10.53
CA VAL A 242 12.98 -14.24 -9.67
C VAL A 242 14.48 -14.25 -9.45
N ASP A 243 14.92 -14.12 -8.20
CA ASP A 243 16.33 -14.09 -7.79
C ASP A 243 17.19 -13.11 -8.62
N GLY A 244 16.64 -11.92 -8.87
CA GLY A 244 17.27 -10.83 -9.62
C GLY A 244 17.19 -10.98 -11.14
N ILE A 245 16.69 -12.11 -11.65
CA ILE A 245 16.55 -12.37 -13.08
C ILE A 245 15.30 -11.66 -13.59
N VAL A 246 15.51 -10.67 -14.45
CA VAL A 246 14.44 -9.91 -15.09
C VAL A 246 14.14 -10.53 -16.46
N PRO A 247 12.87 -10.86 -16.78
CA PRO A 247 12.50 -11.43 -18.05
C PRO A 247 12.75 -10.44 -19.18
N LYS A 248 12.69 -10.92 -20.42
CA LYS A 248 12.55 -10.01 -21.57
C LYS A 248 11.24 -9.23 -21.47
N ARG A 249 11.09 -8.20 -22.31
CA ARG A 249 9.84 -7.43 -22.36
C ARG A 249 8.65 -8.37 -22.52
N ILE A 250 7.59 -8.06 -21.80
CA ILE A 250 6.33 -8.80 -21.85
C ILE A 250 5.55 -8.21 -23.02
N GLU A 251 5.26 -9.06 -24.00
CA GLU A 251 4.42 -8.73 -25.14
C GLU A 251 2.99 -9.20 -24.86
N LYS A 252 2.01 -8.59 -25.52
CA LYS A 252 0.65 -9.10 -25.47
C LYS A 252 0.65 -10.38 -26.30
N ASN A 253 0.16 -11.49 -25.76
CA ASN A 253 -0.14 -12.65 -26.60
C ASN A 253 -1.27 -12.21 -27.54
N ASP A 254 -0.96 -12.10 -28.82
CA ASP A 254 -1.96 -11.98 -29.89
C ASP A 254 -2.49 -13.41 -30.14
N GLU A 255 -3.44 -13.85 -29.31
CA GLU A 255 -4.33 -14.97 -29.63
C GLU A 255 -5.78 -14.48 -29.74
#